data_AF-A0A9P5Y6F8-F1
#
_entry.id   AF-A0A9P5Y6F8-F1
#
_cell.length_a   1.000
_cell.length_b   1.000
_cell.length_c   1.000
_cell.angle_alpha   90.00
_cell.angle_beta   90.00
_cell.angle_gamma   90.00
#
_symmetry.space_group_name_H-M   'P 1'
#
loop_
_entity.id
_entity.type
_entity.pdbx_description
1 polymer ?
#
loop_
_entity_poly.entity_id
_entity_poly.type
_entity_poly.pdbx_seq_one_letter_code
_entity_poly.pdbx_strand_id
1 'polypeptide(L)'
;MLLDDARDQKLKAAMKSKTKQTHINLHFQSLEPGEKPKQYSDDLFKEAAIQWLIETDQPVQAFEHPAFKDMIKVAVLATQGVKIPDCRQTWEAIVQEFKNQMKKLKEQLK
;
A
#
# COMPACT_ATOMS: atom_id res chain seq x y z
N MET A 1 33.28 -27.74 -47.02
CA MET A 1 32.61 -26.51 -46.59
C MET A 1 31.16 -26.83 -46.16
N LEU A 2 30.99 -27.69 -45.13
CA LEU A 2 29.67 -28.21 -44.71
C LEU A 2 29.61 -28.59 -43.21
N LEU A 3 30.75 -28.48 -42.48
CA LEU A 3 30.87 -28.86 -41.07
C LEU A 3 30.82 -27.66 -40.11
N ASP A 4 30.87 -26.43 -40.63
CA ASP A 4 30.84 -25.21 -39.83
C ASP A 4 29.41 -24.69 -39.64
N ASP A 5 28.54 -24.77 -40.66
CA ASP A 5 27.14 -24.35 -40.59
C ASP A 5 26.32 -25.13 -39.53
N ALA A 6 26.60 -26.43 -39.36
CA ALA A 6 25.93 -27.26 -38.36
C ALA A 6 26.30 -26.87 -36.92
N ARG A 7 27.52 -26.36 -36.71
CA ARG A 7 27.97 -25.86 -35.40
C ARG A 7 27.34 -24.50 -35.10
N ASP A 8 27.26 -23.62 -36.10
CA ASP A 8 26.62 -22.31 -35.95
C ASP A 8 25.11 -22.41 -35.69
N GLN A 9 24.43 -23.39 -36.30
CA GLN A 9 23.01 -23.63 -36.06
C GLN A 9 22.75 -24.18 -34.64
N LYS A 10 23.63 -25.04 -34.12
CA LYS A 10 23.55 -25.54 -32.73
C LYS A 10 23.80 -24.43 -31.70
N LEU A 11 24.75 -23.54 -31.95
CA LEU A 11 25.03 -22.39 -31.07
C LEU A 11 23.86 -21.40 -31.05
N LYS A 12 23.24 -21.13 -32.20
CA LYS A 12 22.03 -20.27 -32.29
C LYS A 12 20.80 -20.90 -31.62
N ALA A 13 20.63 -22.22 -31.71
CA ALA A 13 19.55 -22.94 -31.02
C ALA A 13 19.76 -22.97 -29.49
N ALA A 14 21.01 -23.14 -29.03
CA ALA A 14 21.38 -23.09 -27.61
C ALA A 14 21.31 -21.68 -27.01
N MET A 15 21.53 -20.63 -27.80
CA MET A 15 21.27 -19.24 -27.39
C MET A 15 19.76 -18.97 -27.30
N LYS A 16 18.95 -19.45 -28.24
CA LYS A 16 17.48 -19.29 -28.20
C LYS A 16 16.81 -20.01 -27.03
N SER A 17 17.41 -21.09 -26.49
CA SER A 17 16.91 -21.75 -25.28
C SER A 17 17.35 -21.07 -23.97
N LYS A 18 18.44 -20.29 -23.99
CA LYS A 18 18.96 -19.57 -22.81
C LYS A 18 18.24 -18.25 -22.48
N THR A 19 17.43 -17.70 -23.38
CA THR A 19 16.70 -16.44 -23.16
C THR A 19 15.26 -16.64 -22.69
N LYS A 20 14.84 -17.88 -22.40
CA LYS A 20 13.53 -18.11 -21.80
C LYS A 20 13.65 -17.80 -20.30
N GLN A 21 13.15 -16.63 -19.92
CA GLN A 21 12.93 -16.28 -18.52
C GLN A 21 12.12 -17.40 -17.88
N THR A 22 12.79 -18.20 -17.05
CA THR A 22 12.16 -19.23 -16.22
C THR A 22 11.33 -18.50 -15.18
N HIS A 23 10.03 -18.44 -15.46
CA HIS A 23 8.93 -18.26 -14.53
C HIS A 23 9.30 -17.55 -13.21
N ILE A 24 9.02 -16.24 -13.16
CA ILE A 24 9.32 -15.34 -12.03
C ILE A 24 8.58 -15.76 -10.74
N ASN A 25 7.70 -16.77 -10.80
CA ASN A 25 6.86 -17.19 -9.68
C ASN A 25 7.62 -17.74 -8.46
N LEU A 26 8.91 -18.07 -8.59
CA LEU A 26 9.69 -18.64 -7.47
C LEU A 26 9.88 -17.66 -6.31
N HIS A 27 9.76 -16.35 -6.55
CA HIS A 27 9.92 -15.30 -5.53
C HIS A 27 8.59 -14.73 -5.01
N PHE A 28 7.47 -15.11 -5.62
CA PHE A 28 6.15 -14.70 -5.13
C PHE A 28 5.75 -15.69 -4.06
N GLN A 29 5.91 -15.31 -2.80
CA GLN A 29 5.24 -15.98 -1.71
C GLN A 29 3.75 -15.84 -1.99
N SER A 30 3.09 -16.96 -2.35
CA SER A 30 1.65 -17.01 -2.43
C SER A 30 1.14 -16.75 -1.03
N LEU A 31 0.73 -15.50 -0.77
CA LEU A 31 0.08 -15.14 0.48
C LEU A 31 -1.11 -16.09 0.64
N GLU A 32 -1.16 -16.75 1.79
CA GLU A 32 -2.33 -17.49 2.26
C GLU A 32 -3.60 -16.70 1.87
N PRO A 33 -4.66 -17.34 1.35
CA PRO A 33 -5.90 -16.66 0.98
C PRO A 33 -6.67 -16.24 2.24
N GLY A 34 -6.06 -15.35 3.05
CA GLY A 34 -6.81 -14.40 3.84
C GLY A 34 -7.43 -13.41 2.87
N GLU A 35 -8.76 -13.32 2.90
CA GLU A 35 -9.63 -12.44 2.12
C GLU A 35 -8.86 -11.30 1.43
N LYS A 36 -8.52 -11.49 0.15
CA LYS A 36 -7.93 -10.41 -0.63
C LYS A 36 -8.93 -9.26 -0.59
N PRO A 37 -8.53 -8.06 -0.12
CA PRO A 37 -9.45 -6.93 -0.09
C PRO A 37 -10.01 -6.73 -1.50
N LYS A 38 -11.32 -6.47 -1.59
CA LYS A 38 -11.98 -6.19 -2.87
C LYS A 38 -11.17 -5.11 -3.59
N GLN A 39 -10.94 -5.32 -4.88
CA GLN A 39 -10.24 -4.33 -5.69
C GLN A 39 -10.96 -2.98 -5.59
N TYR A 40 -10.19 -1.91 -5.46
CA TYR A 40 -10.72 -0.56 -5.40
C TYR A 40 -11.60 -0.25 -6.61
N SER A 41 -12.76 0.33 -6.36
CA SER A 41 -13.63 1.00 -7.33
C SER A 41 -14.18 2.26 -6.66
N ASP A 42 -14.35 3.33 -7.42
CA ASP A 42 -14.89 4.60 -6.90
C ASP A 42 -16.29 4.41 -6.31
N ASP A 43 -17.12 3.56 -6.92
CA ASP A 43 -18.47 3.26 -6.42
C ASP A 43 -18.43 2.51 -5.08
N LEU A 44 -17.55 1.51 -4.97
CA LEU A 44 -17.36 0.72 -3.74
C LEU A 44 -16.82 1.61 -2.60
N PHE A 45 -15.88 2.49 -2.91
CA PHE A 45 -15.36 3.46 -1.94
C PHE A 45 -16.46 4.43 -1.50
N LYS A 46 -17.25 4.95 -2.43
CA LYS A 46 -18.35 5.87 -2.14
C LYS A 46 -19.41 5.23 -1.24
N GLU A 47 -19.82 4.00 -1.53
CA GLU A 47 -20.76 3.25 -0.69
C GLU A 47 -20.24 3.05 0.73
N ALA A 48 -19.00 2.56 0.86
CA ALA A 48 -18.37 2.34 2.16
C ALA A 48 -18.19 3.65 2.95
N ALA A 49 -17.82 4.74 2.27
CA ALA A 49 -17.63 6.04 2.89
C ALA A 49 -18.96 6.63 3.39
N ILE A 50 -20.05 6.51 2.62
CA ILE A 50 -21.39 6.94 3.06
C ILE A 50 -21.85 6.12 4.27
N GLN A 51 -21.68 4.81 4.23
CA GLN A 51 -22.04 3.94 5.35
C GLN A 51 -21.28 4.32 6.62
N TRP A 52 -19.97 4.58 6.50
CA TRP A 52 -19.14 5.04 7.61
C TRP A 52 -19.63 6.36 8.20
N LEU A 53 -20.03 7.34 7.38
CA LEU A 53 -20.59 8.61 7.88
C LEU A 53 -21.85 8.39 8.72
N ILE A 54 -22.75 7.51 8.26
CA ILE A 54 -24.03 7.22 8.94
C ILE A 54 -23.77 6.49 10.27
N GLU A 55 -22.94 5.46 10.26
CA GLU A 55 -22.68 4.63 11.45
C GLU A 55 -21.95 5.38 12.57
N THR A 56 -21.15 6.38 12.19
CA THR A 56 -20.32 7.15 13.14
C THR A 56 -20.82 8.58 13.39
N ASP A 57 -21.99 8.92 12.85
CA ASP A 57 -22.63 10.23 12.95
C ASP A 57 -21.68 11.40 12.60
N GLN A 58 -20.92 11.23 11.52
CA GLN A 58 -19.92 12.21 11.09
C GLN A 58 -20.56 13.28 10.20
N PRO A 59 -20.09 14.53 10.29
CA PRO A 59 -20.57 15.59 9.41
C PRO A 59 -20.20 15.28 7.95
N VAL A 60 -21.06 15.66 7.01
CA VAL A 60 -20.80 15.50 5.56
C VAL A 60 -19.52 16.24 5.14
N GLN A 61 -19.19 17.33 5.82
CA GLN A 61 -17.95 18.08 5.58
C GLN A 61 -16.67 17.31 5.99
N ALA A 62 -16.76 16.16 6.66
CA ALA A 62 -15.58 15.35 7.03
C ALA A 62 -14.72 15.00 5.81
N PHE A 63 -15.31 14.78 4.64
CA PHE A 63 -14.58 14.50 3.40
C PHE A 63 -13.88 15.72 2.80
N GLU A 64 -14.28 16.93 3.17
CA GLU A 64 -13.62 18.16 2.71
C GLU A 64 -12.34 18.43 3.51
N HIS A 65 -12.29 17.93 4.75
CA HIS A 65 -11.19 18.19 5.67
C HIS A 65 -9.84 17.69 5.13
N PRO A 66 -8.80 18.55 5.03
CA PRO A 66 -7.51 18.18 4.46
C PRO A 66 -6.87 16.96 5.13
N ALA A 67 -6.95 16.85 6.46
CA ALA A 67 -6.35 15.73 7.19
C ALA A 67 -7.00 14.38 6.84
N PHE A 68 -8.30 14.35 6.54
CA PHE A 68 -8.96 13.13 6.07
C PHE A 68 -8.41 12.71 4.70
N LYS A 69 -8.32 13.66 3.76
CA LYS A 69 -7.76 13.41 2.42
C LYS A 69 -6.31 12.92 2.48
N ASP A 70 -5.50 13.53 3.36
CA ASP A 70 -4.10 13.14 3.52
C ASP A 70 -3.95 11.75 4.15
N MET A 71 -4.81 11.39 5.11
CA MET A 71 -4.88 10.03 5.67
C MET A 71 -5.18 9.00 4.58
N ILE A 72 -6.13 9.27 3.69
CA ILE A 72 -6.45 8.37 2.56
C ILE A 72 -5.28 8.24 1.59
N LYS A 73 -4.59 9.34 1.26
CA LYS A 73 -3.39 9.27 0.38
C LYS A 73 -2.31 8.38 0.98
N VAL A 74 -2.07 8.47 2.29
CA VAL A 74 -1.13 7.59 3.01
C VAL A 74 -1.60 6.13 2.94
N ALA A 75 -2.90 5.89 3.15
CA ALA A 75 -3.48 4.55 3.09
C ALA A 75 -3.37 3.89 1.71
N VAL A 76 -3.55 4.65 0.62
CA VAL A 76 -3.44 4.16 -0.77
C VAL A 76 -2.04 3.64 -1.10
N LEU A 77 -0.99 4.19 -0.46
CA LEU A 77 0.39 3.76 -0.66
C LEU A 77 0.75 2.51 0.16
N ALA A 78 -0.13 2.04 1.05
CA ALA A 78 0.15 0.90 1.90
C ALA A 78 0.07 -0.43 1.11
N THR A 79 1.22 -1.09 0.96
CA THR A 79 1.32 -2.37 0.23
C THR A 79 0.80 -3.57 0.99
N GLN A 80 0.72 -3.47 2.33
CA GLN A 80 0.32 -4.56 3.23
C GLN A 80 -0.98 -4.22 4.00
N GLY A 81 -1.78 -3.30 3.47
CA GLY A 81 -2.93 -2.74 4.18
C GLY A 81 -2.55 -1.77 5.29
N VAL A 82 -3.56 -1.21 5.95
CA VAL A 82 -3.39 -0.18 6.98
C VAL A 82 -3.71 -0.78 8.35
N LYS A 83 -2.78 -0.62 9.30
CA LYS A 83 -3.02 -0.96 10.70
C LYS A 83 -3.66 0.23 11.40
N ILE A 84 -4.95 0.12 11.71
CA ILE A 84 -5.67 1.16 12.45
C ILE A 84 -5.31 1.02 13.94
N PRO A 85 -4.82 2.07 14.60
CA PRO A 85 -4.50 2.02 16.03
C PRO A 85 -5.76 1.83 16.87
N ASP A 86 -5.63 1.13 18.00
CA ASP A 86 -6.74 1.00 18.94
C ASP A 86 -7.00 2.31 19.71
N CYS A 87 -8.12 2.38 20.44
CA CYS A 87 -8.52 3.58 21.18
C CYS A 87 -7.46 4.02 22.20
N ARG A 88 -6.81 3.07 22.89
CA ARG A 88 -5.80 3.36 23.89
C ARG A 88 -4.52 3.90 23.25
N GLN A 89 -4.05 3.25 22.19
CA GLN A 89 -2.90 3.68 21.41
C GLN A 89 -3.12 5.08 20.83
N THR A 90 -4.31 5.32 20.29
CA THR A 90 -4.71 6.64 19.77
C THR A 90 -4.68 7.69 20.87
N TRP A 91 -5.26 7.39 22.03
CA TRP A 91 -5.28 8.31 23.17
C TRP A 91 -3.87 8.64 23.68
N GLU A 92 -3.04 7.62 23.87
CA GLU A 92 -1.65 7.80 24.29
C GLU A 92 -0.88 8.67 23.27
N ALA A 93 -1.07 8.42 21.97
CA ALA A 93 -0.43 9.21 20.92
C ALA A 93 -0.86 10.69 20.94
N ILE A 94 -2.15 10.98 21.11
CA ILE A 94 -2.66 12.36 21.20
C ILE A 94 -2.03 13.10 22.39
N VAL A 95 -1.99 12.47 23.57
CA VAL A 95 -1.41 13.07 24.77
C VAL A 95 0.09 13.33 24.59
N GLN A 96 0.82 12.42 23.93
CA GLN A 96 2.24 12.61 23.65
C GLN A 96 2.48 13.76 22.67
N GLU A 97 1.70 13.83 21.58
CA GLU A 97 1.82 14.91 20.62
C GLU A 97 1.56 16.28 21.26
N PHE A 98 0.53 16.38 22.11
CA PHE A 98 0.28 17.58 22.88
C PHE A 98 1.48 17.98 23.77
N LYS A 99 2.06 17.03 24.51
CA LYS A 99 3.25 17.27 25.35
C LYS A 99 4.45 17.74 24.53
N ASN A 100 4.67 17.15 23.35
CA ASN A 100 5.75 17.53 22.45
C ASN A 100 5.57 18.97 21.94
N GLN A 101 4.35 19.35 21.56
CA GLN A 101 4.03 20.71 21.15
C GLN A 101 4.25 21.71 22.28
N MET A 102 3.81 21.39 23.50
CA MET A 102 4.04 22.24 24.68
C MET A 102 5.52 22.43 24.99
N LYS A 103 6.33 21.37 24.84
CA LYS A 103 7.78 21.44 25.02
C LYS A 103 8.42 22.35 23.96
N LYS A 104 8.07 22.15 22.69
CA LYS A 104 8.57 22.97 21.58
C LYS A 104 8.22 24.45 21.77
N LEU A 105 6.99 24.75 22.19
CA LEU A 105 6.57 26.12 22.45
C LEU A 105 7.38 26.74 23.60
N LYS A 106 7.62 25.99 24.68
CA LYS A 106 8.44 26.44 25.81
C LYS A 106 9.89 26.76 25.40
N GLU A 107 10.45 26.01 24.46
CA GLU A 107 11.79 26.26 23.92
C GLU A 107 11.83 27.53 23.06
N GLN A 108 10.77 27.81 22.30
CA GLN A 108 10.66 29.01 21.45
C GLN A 108 10.38 30.30 22.23
N LEU A 109 9.85 30.20 23.45
CA LEU A 109 9.53 31.33 24.32
C LEU A 109 10.66 31.73 25.29
N LYS A 110 11.81 31.05 25.22
CA LYS A 110 13.03 31.41 25.95
C LYS A 110 13.94 32.27 25.09
#